data_AF-A0A536U194-F1
#
_entry.id   AF-A0A536U194-F1
#
_cell.length_a   1.000
_cell.length_b   1.000
_cell.length_c   1.000
_cell.angle_alpha   90.00
_cell.angle_beta   90.00
_cell.angle_gamma   90.00
#
_symmetry.space_group_name_H-M   'P 1'
#
loop_
_entity.id
_entity.type
_entity.pdbx_description
1 polymer ?
#
loop_
_entity_poly.entity_id
_entity_poly.type
_entity_poly.pdbx_seq_one_letter_code
_entity_poly.pdbx_strand_id
1 'polypeptide(L)'
;MTAYSRTVGGRTHRFRGLKDLMARASPARSGDTLAGIAAKDDEERVVAQMALAEVPLRTFLSEALIPYEQDEVTRLIIDGHDAAAFAPVAHLTVGDFRDWLLSDAADEATLAALAPGLTPEMAAAVSKIMRVQDLILVAQKCRVVTRFRNTIGLKGRLSTRLQPNHPTDDPSGIAAGIVDGLMYGSGDAVIGVNPATDSVAAAITLIHMLDAIITQYEIPAQSCVLTHVTTSIEAINRGAPVDLVFQSIAGTEAANAGFGINLRILEEARDAARSLKRGAVGNNVMYFETGQGSALSANAHHDLDQQTCEARAYAVARK
;
A
#
# COMPACT_ATOMS: atom_id res chain seq x y z
N MET A 1 -9.30 29.37 -0.91
CA MET A 1 -8.21 28.38 -0.92
C MET A 1 -7.07 28.93 -0.09
N THR A 2 -6.60 28.17 0.89
CA THR A 2 -5.44 28.54 1.70
C THR A 2 -4.21 28.55 0.79
N ALA A 3 -3.55 29.69 0.65
CA ALA A 3 -2.33 29.80 -0.14
C ALA A 3 -1.13 29.52 0.77
N TYR A 4 -0.27 28.57 0.37
CA TYR A 4 0.96 28.26 1.09
C TYR A 4 2.10 29.08 0.48
N SER A 5 2.94 29.69 1.31
CA SER A 5 4.06 30.50 0.81
C SER A 5 5.25 30.49 1.75
N ARG A 6 6.45 30.65 1.17
CA ARG A 6 7.68 30.81 1.95
C ARG A 6 8.63 31.79 1.25
N THR A 7 9.26 32.65 2.03
CA THR A 7 10.27 33.60 1.54
C THR A 7 11.66 33.09 1.87
N VAL A 8 12.51 32.90 0.87
CA VAL A 8 13.91 32.48 0.99
C VAL A 8 14.76 33.39 0.12
N GLY A 9 15.85 33.94 0.65
CA GLY A 9 16.76 34.81 -0.12
C GLY A 9 16.09 36.05 -0.74
N GLY A 10 15.04 36.57 -0.12
CA GLY A 10 14.28 37.72 -0.64
C GLY A 10 13.26 37.39 -1.73
N ARG A 11 13.17 36.13 -2.19
CA ARG A 11 12.16 35.67 -3.14
C ARG A 11 11.04 34.94 -2.41
N THR A 12 9.79 35.28 -2.73
CA THR A 12 8.62 34.60 -2.17
C THR A 12 8.12 33.55 -3.14
N HIS A 13 8.11 32.29 -2.70
CA HIS A 13 7.53 31.17 -3.42
C HIS A 13 6.11 30.95 -2.92
N ARG A 14 5.17 30.74 -3.84
CA ARG A 14 3.75 30.53 -3.56
C ARG A 14 3.32 29.22 -4.18
N PHE A 15 2.52 28.46 -3.44
CA PHE A 15 1.93 27.19 -3.86
C PHE A 15 0.40 27.34 -3.82
N ARG A 16 -0.28 26.80 -4.84
CA ARG A 16 -1.72 27.06 -5.08
C ARG A 16 -2.64 26.49 -3.99
N GLY A 17 -2.18 25.47 -3.28
CA GLY A 17 -2.90 24.76 -2.21
C GLY A 17 -2.07 23.58 -1.73
N LEU A 18 -2.63 22.76 -0.81
CA LEU A 18 -1.88 21.69 -0.18
C LEU A 18 -1.43 20.62 -1.17
N LYS A 19 -2.26 20.30 -2.17
CA LYS A 19 -1.94 19.36 -3.26
C LYS A 19 -0.70 19.78 -4.05
N ASP A 20 -0.64 21.04 -4.46
CA ASP A 20 0.48 21.61 -5.21
C ASP A 20 1.74 21.63 -4.33
N LEU A 21 1.62 22.01 -3.05
CA LEU A 21 2.74 21.98 -2.10
C LEU A 21 3.30 20.56 -1.92
N MET A 22 2.42 19.56 -1.73
CA MET A 22 2.79 18.16 -1.59
C MET A 22 3.49 17.63 -2.85
N ALA A 23 2.99 17.98 -4.03
CA ALA A 23 3.60 17.56 -5.28
C ALA A 23 4.99 18.17 -5.48
N ARG A 24 5.15 19.48 -5.27
CA ARG A 24 6.45 20.17 -5.40
C ARG A 24 7.47 19.73 -4.35
N ALA A 25 7.03 19.26 -3.17
CA ALA A 25 7.92 18.75 -2.13
C ALA A 25 8.43 17.32 -2.41
N SER A 26 7.86 16.60 -3.38
CA SER A 26 8.25 15.24 -3.72
C SER A 26 9.65 15.18 -4.32
N PRO A 27 10.45 14.14 -4.03
CA PRO A 27 11.67 13.85 -4.79
C PRO A 27 11.37 13.78 -6.30
N ALA A 28 12.32 14.20 -7.14
CA ALA A 28 12.14 14.22 -8.59
C ALA A 28 11.80 12.81 -9.14
N ARG A 29 10.66 12.70 -9.81
CA ARG A 29 10.11 11.46 -10.38
C ARG A 29 9.61 11.74 -11.79
N SER A 30 9.89 10.83 -12.72
CA SER A 30 9.49 10.99 -14.13
C SER A 30 7.98 11.09 -14.31
N GLY A 31 7.19 10.37 -13.51
CA GLY A 31 5.72 10.45 -13.55
C GLY A 31 5.17 11.81 -13.13
N ASP A 32 5.69 12.40 -12.05
CA ASP A 32 5.27 13.72 -11.59
C ASP A 32 5.68 14.83 -12.58
N THR A 33 6.83 14.66 -13.26
CA THR A 33 7.24 15.55 -14.36
C THR A 33 6.31 15.42 -15.56
N LEU A 34 5.96 14.18 -15.96
CA LEU A 34 5.03 13.91 -17.05
C LEU A 34 3.64 14.53 -16.78
N ALA A 35 3.19 14.49 -15.53
CA ALA A 35 1.95 15.12 -15.08
C ALA A 35 2.03 16.65 -14.94
N GLY A 36 3.21 17.26 -15.06
CA GLY A 36 3.40 18.72 -14.95
C GLY A 36 3.30 19.26 -13.51
N ILE A 37 3.37 18.39 -12.50
CA ILE A 37 3.18 18.73 -11.08
C ILE A 37 4.48 18.70 -10.26
N ALA A 38 5.56 18.09 -10.78
CA ALA A 38 6.87 18.08 -10.14
C ALA A 38 7.48 19.49 -10.01
N ALA A 39 8.24 19.77 -8.95
CA ALA A 39 8.98 21.03 -8.84
C ALA A 39 9.86 21.29 -10.06
N LYS A 40 9.94 22.56 -10.48
CA LYS A 40 10.66 22.96 -11.69
C LYS A 40 12.18 22.78 -11.57
N ASP A 41 12.71 22.88 -10.36
CA ASP A 41 14.12 22.77 -10.01
C ASP A 41 14.28 22.34 -8.55
N ASP A 42 15.53 22.07 -8.16
CA ASP A 42 15.88 21.64 -6.80
C ASP A 42 15.64 22.74 -5.76
N GLU A 43 15.78 24.01 -6.15
CA GLU A 43 15.52 25.17 -5.28
C GLU A 43 14.04 25.20 -4.88
N GLU A 44 13.13 25.13 -5.86
CA GLU A 44 11.69 25.10 -5.60
C GLU A 44 11.28 23.89 -4.77
N ARG A 45 11.88 22.72 -5.03
CA ARG A 45 11.62 21.51 -4.23
C ARG A 45 12.02 21.70 -2.77
N VAL A 46 13.22 22.22 -2.51
CA VAL A 46 13.67 22.48 -1.13
C VAL A 46 12.77 23.53 -0.46
N VAL A 47 12.41 24.61 -1.15
CA VAL A 47 11.48 25.61 -0.60
C VAL A 47 10.10 25.01 -0.32
N ALA A 48 9.61 24.11 -1.18
CA ALA A 48 8.35 23.38 -0.96
C ALA A 48 8.46 22.46 0.27
N GLN A 49 9.54 21.70 0.44
CA GLN A 49 9.79 20.88 1.62
C GLN A 49 9.85 21.72 2.90
N MET A 50 10.52 22.87 2.85
CA MET A 50 10.55 23.80 3.97
C MET A 50 9.16 24.37 4.27
N ALA A 51 8.35 24.71 3.27
CA ALA A 51 6.98 25.18 3.48
C ALA A 51 6.07 24.05 4.02
N LEU A 52 6.24 22.83 3.52
CA LEU A 52 5.51 21.63 3.97
C LEU A 52 5.83 21.29 5.42
N ALA A 53 7.08 21.47 5.86
CA ALA A 53 7.49 21.23 7.24
C ALA A 53 6.71 22.07 8.25
N GLU A 54 6.26 23.28 7.89
CA GLU A 54 5.50 24.17 8.78
C GLU A 54 3.99 23.83 8.82
N VAL A 55 3.51 22.91 7.98
CA VAL A 55 2.08 22.60 7.90
C VAL A 55 1.66 21.82 9.15
N PRO A 56 0.64 22.27 9.92
CA PRO A 56 0.11 21.50 11.04
C PRO A 56 -0.48 20.16 10.57
N LEU A 57 -0.24 19.06 11.28
CA LEU A 57 -0.79 17.74 10.90
C LEU A 57 -2.33 17.77 10.80
N ARG A 58 -3.01 18.52 11.69
CA ARG A 58 -4.48 18.67 11.66
C ARG A 58 -5.02 19.19 10.33
N THR A 59 -4.20 19.90 9.53
CA THR A 59 -4.60 20.43 8.22
C THR A 59 -5.10 19.32 7.30
N PHE A 60 -4.48 18.14 7.34
CA PHE A 60 -4.83 16.98 6.51
C PHE A 60 -6.20 16.37 6.86
N LEU A 61 -6.82 16.76 7.98
CA LEU A 61 -8.18 16.35 8.35
C LEU A 61 -9.25 17.34 7.88
N SER A 62 -8.86 18.60 7.66
CA SER A 62 -9.78 19.67 7.22
C SER A 62 -9.65 20.03 5.73
N GLU A 63 -8.51 19.75 5.12
CA GLU A 63 -8.23 20.02 3.70
C GLU A 63 -7.98 18.70 2.97
N ALA A 64 -9.07 18.05 2.52
CA ALA A 64 -8.98 16.82 1.74
C ALA A 64 -8.39 17.08 0.36
N LEU A 65 -7.41 16.25 -0.05
CA LEU A 65 -6.72 16.41 -1.33
C LEU A 65 -7.58 16.02 -2.55
N ILE A 66 -8.50 15.08 -2.35
CA ILE A 66 -9.64 14.80 -3.24
C ILE A 66 -10.90 15.06 -2.41
N PRO A 67 -11.93 15.74 -2.94
CA PRO A 67 -13.15 15.99 -2.16
C PRO A 67 -13.80 14.70 -1.66
N TYR A 68 -14.26 14.72 -0.40
CA TYR A 68 -14.86 13.56 0.29
C TYR A 68 -16.04 12.96 -0.50
N GLU A 69 -16.85 13.82 -1.12
CA GLU A 69 -18.03 13.41 -1.89
C GLU A 69 -17.68 12.74 -3.22
N GLN A 70 -16.44 12.89 -3.70
CA GLN A 70 -16.02 12.44 -5.03
C GLN A 70 -15.18 11.14 -5.00
N ASP A 71 -14.77 10.66 -3.83
CA ASP A 71 -13.77 9.61 -3.74
C ASP A 71 -13.92 8.72 -2.49
N GLU A 72 -14.24 7.44 -2.69
CA GLU A 72 -14.46 6.44 -1.63
C GLU A 72 -13.21 6.18 -0.79
N VAL A 73 -12.02 6.35 -1.37
CA VAL A 73 -10.76 6.20 -0.65
C VAL A 73 -10.59 7.34 0.34
N THR A 74 -10.98 8.57 -0.01
CA THR A 74 -11.00 9.72 0.90
C THR A 74 -12.03 9.51 1.99
N ARG A 75 -13.23 8.99 1.67
CA ARG A 75 -14.22 8.64 2.69
C ARG A 75 -13.67 7.63 3.67
N LEU A 76 -13.05 6.55 3.18
CA LEU A 76 -12.36 5.56 4.00
C LEU A 76 -11.31 6.18 4.93
N ILE A 77 -10.47 7.08 4.40
CA ILE A 77 -9.39 7.71 5.17
C ILE A 77 -9.96 8.60 6.29
N ILE A 78 -10.94 9.45 5.97
CA ILE A 78 -11.51 10.40 6.93
C ILE A 78 -12.38 9.68 7.96
N ASP A 79 -13.25 8.77 7.52
CA ASP A 79 -14.15 8.04 8.42
C ASP A 79 -13.40 7.00 9.29
N GLY A 80 -12.25 6.53 8.82
CA GLY A 80 -11.40 5.58 9.53
C GLY A 80 -10.39 6.21 10.51
N HIS A 81 -10.32 7.54 10.57
CA HIS A 81 -9.35 8.23 11.43
C HIS A 81 -9.76 8.20 12.91
N ASP A 82 -8.86 7.75 13.78
CA ASP A 82 -9.04 7.75 15.23
C ASP A 82 -8.44 9.01 15.88
N ALA A 83 -9.32 9.91 16.34
CA ALA A 83 -8.92 11.16 16.99
C ALA A 83 -8.20 10.96 18.34
N ALA A 84 -8.51 9.89 19.09
CA ALA A 84 -7.86 9.60 20.36
C ALA A 84 -6.44 9.07 20.13
N ALA A 85 -6.27 8.17 19.15
CA ALA A 85 -4.95 7.70 18.73
C ALA A 85 -4.07 8.84 18.20
N PHE A 86 -4.66 9.82 17.48
CA PHE A 86 -3.95 10.97 16.92
C PHE A 86 -3.52 12.01 17.97
N ALA A 87 -4.25 12.13 19.08
CA ALA A 87 -4.10 13.20 20.06
C ALA A 87 -2.65 13.49 20.51
N PRO A 88 -1.76 12.49 20.74
CA PRO A 88 -0.38 12.72 21.18
C PRO A 88 0.44 13.57 20.22
N VAL A 89 0.22 13.46 18.91
CA VAL A 89 0.99 14.18 17.87
C VAL A 89 0.19 15.29 17.19
N ALA A 90 -1.10 15.42 17.51
CA ALA A 90 -2.01 16.31 16.80
C ALA A 90 -1.65 17.81 16.88
N HIS A 91 -0.79 18.21 17.80
CA HIS A 91 -0.31 19.59 17.94
C HIS A 91 0.93 19.88 17.07
N LEU A 92 1.54 18.86 16.48
CA LEU A 92 2.79 18.96 15.73
C LEU A 92 2.56 19.47 14.30
N THR A 93 3.59 20.12 13.77
CA THR A 93 3.74 20.33 12.32
C THR A 93 4.31 19.07 11.65
N VAL A 94 4.33 19.01 10.32
CA VAL A 94 4.99 17.92 9.58
C VAL A 94 6.47 17.83 9.95
N GLY A 95 7.16 18.96 10.13
CA GLY A 95 8.54 19.04 10.56
C GLY A 95 8.74 18.49 11.97
N ASP A 96 7.96 18.96 12.94
CA ASP A 96 8.05 18.45 14.32
C ASP A 96 7.67 16.96 14.40
N PHE A 97 6.76 16.50 13.54
CA PHE A 97 6.41 15.09 13.45
C PHE A 97 7.56 14.24 12.91
N ARG A 98 8.31 14.72 11.91
CA ARG A 98 9.55 14.06 11.48
C ARG A 98 10.52 13.89 12.65
N ASP A 99 10.76 14.96 13.40
CA ASP A 99 11.70 14.95 14.51
C ASP A 99 11.22 14.04 15.65
N TRP A 100 9.92 14.04 15.93
CA TRP A 100 9.29 13.12 16.88
C TRP A 100 9.46 11.65 16.46
N LEU A 101 9.21 11.32 15.18
CA LEU A 101 9.40 9.96 14.65
C LEU A 101 10.85 9.47 14.76
N LEU A 102 11.82 10.39 14.66
CA LEU A 102 13.23 10.09 14.79
C LEU A 102 13.67 9.92 16.26
N SER A 103 12.93 10.48 17.21
CA SER A 103 13.21 10.37 18.65
C SER A 103 12.95 8.98 19.25
N ASP A 104 13.42 8.77 20.47
CA ASP A 104 13.17 7.53 21.24
C ASP A 104 11.72 7.41 21.72
N ALA A 105 10.93 8.50 21.69
CA ALA A 105 9.52 8.47 22.07
C ALA A 105 8.65 7.72 21.05
N ALA A 106 9.10 7.62 19.80
CA ALA A 106 8.41 6.90 18.72
C ALA A 106 8.81 5.42 18.66
N ASP A 107 8.67 4.70 19.78
CA ASP A 107 8.96 3.25 19.83
C ASP A 107 7.87 2.41 19.14
N GLU A 108 8.12 1.10 19.01
CA GLU A 108 7.24 0.16 18.30
C GLU A 108 5.80 0.16 18.85
N ALA A 109 5.65 0.17 20.18
CA ALA A 109 4.34 0.15 20.84
C ALA A 109 3.59 1.47 20.63
N THR A 110 4.31 2.60 20.75
CA THR A 110 3.75 3.94 20.57
C THR A 110 3.30 4.15 19.13
N LEU A 111 4.11 3.72 18.15
CA LEU A 111 3.75 3.80 16.73
C LEU A 111 2.54 2.92 16.39
N ALA A 112 2.46 1.71 16.96
CA ALA A 112 1.30 0.84 16.77
C ALA A 112 0.01 1.47 17.32
N ALA A 113 0.07 2.10 18.50
CA ALA A 113 -1.06 2.81 19.10
C ALA A 113 -1.43 4.09 18.33
N LEU A 114 -0.44 4.79 17.76
CA LEU A 114 -0.65 6.01 16.98
C LEU A 114 -1.23 5.73 15.59
N ALA A 115 -0.89 4.60 14.98
CA ALA A 115 -1.19 4.34 13.57
C ALA A 115 -2.65 4.63 13.15
N PRO A 116 -3.71 4.28 13.92
CA PRO A 116 -5.11 4.59 13.54
C PRO A 116 -5.43 6.09 13.44
N GLY A 117 -4.64 6.94 14.08
CA GLY A 117 -4.77 8.39 14.05
C GLY A 117 -3.95 9.08 12.95
N LEU A 118 -3.26 8.34 12.08
CA LEU A 118 -2.47 8.93 10.99
C LEU A 118 -3.16 8.69 9.66
N THR A 119 -3.41 9.77 8.90
CA THR A 119 -3.87 9.66 7.52
C THR A 119 -2.69 9.35 6.59
N PRO A 120 -2.92 8.70 5.44
CA PRO A 120 -1.86 8.48 4.46
C PRO A 120 -1.24 9.78 3.94
N GLU A 121 -1.99 10.89 3.87
CA GLU A 121 -1.45 12.19 3.48
C GLU A 121 -0.45 12.74 4.51
N MET A 122 -0.67 12.53 5.83
CA MET A 122 0.31 12.87 6.86
C MET A 122 1.59 12.05 6.70
N ALA A 123 1.45 10.74 6.46
CA ALA A 123 2.59 9.83 6.23
C ALA A 123 3.37 10.20 4.96
N ALA A 124 2.65 10.53 3.87
CA ALA A 124 3.25 11.02 2.64
C ALA A 124 3.99 12.34 2.89
N ALA A 125 3.38 13.30 3.60
CA ALA A 125 3.96 14.61 3.86
C ALA A 125 5.28 14.51 4.63
N VAL A 126 5.30 13.74 5.71
CA VAL A 126 6.51 13.58 6.53
C VAL A 126 7.61 12.83 5.77
N SER A 127 7.26 11.82 4.97
CA SER A 127 8.25 11.09 4.17
C SER A 127 8.90 11.94 3.07
N LYS A 128 8.22 12.98 2.57
CA LYS A 128 8.76 13.92 1.56
C LYS A 128 9.90 14.79 2.09
N ILE A 129 9.97 15.00 3.40
CA ILE A 129 11.01 15.81 4.06
C ILE A 129 12.07 14.94 4.76
N MET A 130 12.02 13.62 4.58
CA MET A 130 12.96 12.68 5.15
C MET A 130 14.08 12.33 4.17
N ARG A 131 15.29 12.15 4.70
CA ARG A 131 16.38 11.50 3.96
C ARG A 131 16.18 10.00 3.95
N VAL A 132 16.89 9.28 3.08
CA VAL A 132 16.84 7.81 3.04
C VAL A 132 17.18 7.19 4.40
N GLN A 133 18.16 7.74 5.12
CA GLN A 133 18.51 7.28 6.47
C GLN A 133 17.36 7.46 7.46
N ASP A 134 16.67 8.61 7.40
CA ASP A 134 15.50 8.88 8.25
C ASP A 134 14.39 7.86 7.96
N LEU A 135 14.10 7.61 6.66
CA LEU A 135 13.10 6.63 6.24
C LEU A 135 13.42 5.22 6.75
N ILE A 136 14.68 4.78 6.65
CA ILE A 136 15.12 3.46 7.16
C ILE A 136 14.98 3.40 8.68
N LEU A 137 15.43 4.43 9.40
CA LEU A 137 15.40 4.46 10.86
C LEU A 137 13.96 4.44 11.39
N VAL A 138 13.07 5.24 10.82
CA VAL A 138 11.65 5.27 11.20
C VAL A 138 10.96 3.97 10.83
N ALA A 139 11.16 3.46 9.60
CA ALA A 139 10.55 2.21 9.17
C ALA A 139 10.99 1.01 10.04
N GLN A 140 12.23 0.99 10.54
CA GLN A 140 12.72 -0.06 11.43
C GLN A 140 11.97 -0.12 12.77
N LYS A 141 11.44 1.02 13.25
CA LYS A 141 10.62 1.10 14.48
C LYS A 141 9.19 0.62 14.24
N CYS A 142 8.69 0.69 13.00
CA CYS A 142 7.38 0.18 12.63
C CYS A 142 7.39 -1.35 12.51
N ARG A 143 6.55 -2.04 13.29
CA ARG A 143 6.39 -3.49 13.21
C ARG A 143 4.96 -3.86 12.83
N VAL A 144 4.82 -4.55 11.70
CA VAL A 144 3.54 -5.12 11.24
C VAL A 144 3.71 -6.62 11.14
N VAL A 145 2.86 -7.38 11.85
CA VAL A 145 2.90 -8.84 11.87
C VAL A 145 1.55 -9.36 11.40
N THR A 146 1.55 -10.15 10.33
CA THR A 146 0.33 -10.80 9.81
C THR A 146 0.47 -12.32 9.92
N ARG A 147 -0.69 -13.00 10.00
CA ARG A 147 -0.79 -14.43 10.26
C ARG A 147 -1.84 -15.08 9.37
N PHE A 148 -1.46 -16.18 8.73
CA PHE A 148 -2.38 -17.05 7.98
C PHE A 148 -2.04 -18.52 8.22
N ARG A 149 -1.23 -19.17 7.37
CA ARG A 149 -0.66 -20.50 7.64
C ARG A 149 0.66 -20.43 8.40
N ASN A 150 1.35 -19.31 8.28
CA ASN A 150 2.53 -18.98 9.05
C ASN A 150 2.44 -17.52 9.57
N THR A 151 3.55 -16.99 10.07
CA THR A 151 3.65 -15.60 10.58
C THR A 151 4.75 -14.85 9.85
N ILE A 152 4.41 -13.74 9.22
CA ILE A 152 5.34 -12.84 8.52
C ILE A 152 5.51 -11.53 9.30
N GLY A 153 6.69 -10.92 9.21
CA GLY A 153 6.97 -9.58 9.77
C GLY A 153 7.68 -9.57 11.13
N LEU A 154 8.00 -10.72 11.71
CA LEU A 154 8.76 -10.80 12.97
C LEU A 154 10.19 -10.24 12.82
N LYS A 155 10.73 -9.69 13.92
CA LYS A 155 12.10 -9.15 13.97
C LYS A 155 13.13 -10.25 13.66
N GLY A 156 14.15 -9.91 12.86
CA GLY A 156 15.22 -10.82 12.48
C GLY A 156 14.82 -11.88 11.44
N ARG A 157 13.66 -11.72 10.78
CA ARG A 157 13.21 -12.59 9.69
C ARG A 157 13.03 -11.80 8.40
N LEU A 158 13.39 -12.43 7.28
CA LEU A 158 13.12 -11.95 5.94
C LEU A 158 12.38 -13.06 5.21
N SER A 159 11.21 -12.75 4.67
CA SER A 159 10.38 -13.68 3.92
C SER A 159 10.43 -13.35 2.44
N THR A 160 10.29 -14.36 1.59
CA THR A 160 10.30 -14.20 0.14
C THR A 160 9.06 -14.80 -0.50
N ARG A 161 8.59 -14.11 -1.55
CA ARG A 161 7.63 -14.66 -2.49
C ARG A 161 8.36 -15.59 -3.46
N LEU A 162 7.83 -16.79 -3.66
CA LEU A 162 8.23 -17.68 -4.73
C LEU A 162 7.19 -17.57 -5.85
N GLN A 163 7.59 -17.05 -7.01
CA GLN A 163 6.68 -16.80 -8.13
C GLN A 163 7.14 -17.48 -9.43
N PRO A 164 6.87 -18.78 -9.62
CA PRO A 164 7.25 -19.51 -10.82
C PRO A 164 6.21 -19.31 -11.92
N ASN A 165 6.22 -18.14 -12.58
CA ASN A 165 5.39 -17.91 -13.75
C ASN A 165 5.90 -18.75 -14.95
N HIS A 166 4.98 -19.26 -15.76
CA HIS A 166 5.30 -19.90 -17.04
C HIS A 166 4.61 -19.14 -18.18
N PRO A 167 5.25 -18.89 -19.34
CA PRO A 167 4.65 -18.10 -20.44
C PRO A 167 3.29 -18.59 -20.95
N THR A 168 2.97 -19.87 -20.73
CA THR A 168 1.73 -20.53 -21.13
C THR A 168 1.02 -21.23 -19.98
N ASP A 169 1.38 -20.92 -18.73
CA ASP A 169 0.86 -21.59 -17.53
C ASP A 169 1.02 -23.12 -17.54
N ASP A 170 2.14 -23.65 -18.06
CA ASP A 170 2.37 -25.10 -18.08
C ASP A 170 2.59 -25.63 -16.64
N PRO A 171 1.76 -26.58 -16.17
CA PRO A 171 1.85 -27.09 -14.79
C PRO A 171 3.22 -27.70 -14.45
N SER A 172 3.88 -28.36 -15.40
CA SER A 172 5.18 -29.00 -15.14
C SER A 172 6.29 -27.96 -15.00
N GLY A 173 6.29 -26.94 -15.86
CA GLY A 173 7.21 -25.80 -15.75
C GLY A 173 7.03 -25.02 -14.45
N ILE A 174 5.78 -24.76 -14.05
CA ILE A 174 5.47 -24.11 -12.77
C ILE A 174 5.96 -24.98 -11.61
N ALA A 175 5.63 -26.27 -11.58
CA ALA A 175 6.05 -27.19 -10.52
C ALA A 175 7.57 -27.29 -10.40
N ALA A 176 8.30 -27.33 -11.52
CA ALA A 176 9.76 -27.31 -11.51
C ALA A 176 10.32 -26.04 -10.85
N GLY A 177 9.76 -24.87 -11.17
CA GLY A 177 10.14 -23.61 -10.54
C GLY A 177 9.79 -23.54 -9.05
N ILE A 178 8.70 -24.18 -8.62
CA ILE A 178 8.37 -24.32 -7.20
C ILE A 178 9.46 -25.13 -6.48
N VAL A 179 9.82 -26.29 -7.01
CA VAL A 179 10.85 -27.17 -6.40
C VAL A 179 12.19 -26.45 -6.29
N ASP A 180 12.63 -25.80 -7.37
CA ASP A 180 13.89 -25.05 -7.39
C ASP A 180 13.88 -23.93 -6.34
N GLY A 181 12.83 -23.11 -6.29
CA GLY A 181 12.73 -22.03 -5.30
C GLY A 181 12.69 -22.52 -3.85
N LEU A 182 12.00 -23.63 -3.58
CA LEU A 182 11.96 -24.23 -2.24
C LEU A 182 13.33 -24.74 -1.79
N MET A 183 14.18 -25.22 -2.70
CA MET A 183 15.56 -25.62 -2.37
C MET A 183 16.43 -24.45 -1.89
N TYR A 184 16.09 -23.21 -2.29
CA TYR A 184 16.71 -21.98 -1.79
C TYR A 184 16.03 -21.41 -0.53
N GLY A 185 15.04 -22.10 0.03
CA GLY A 185 14.27 -21.62 1.18
C GLY A 185 13.30 -20.48 0.83
N SER A 186 12.90 -20.35 -0.44
CA SER A 186 11.96 -19.31 -0.89
C SER A 186 10.51 -19.76 -0.80
N GLY A 187 9.58 -18.81 -0.59
CA GLY A 187 8.14 -19.04 -0.67
C GLY A 187 7.42 -19.03 0.67
N ASP A 188 8.11 -18.72 1.77
CA ASP A 188 7.50 -18.59 3.09
C ASP A 188 6.52 -17.39 3.15
N ALA A 189 6.71 -16.34 2.35
CA ALA A 189 5.70 -15.28 2.23
C ALA A 189 4.47 -15.75 1.45
N VAL A 190 4.67 -16.36 0.29
CA VAL A 190 3.63 -16.92 -0.58
C VAL A 190 4.28 -17.72 -1.72
N ILE A 191 3.69 -18.84 -2.10
CA ILE A 191 3.97 -19.55 -3.36
C ILE A 191 2.89 -19.13 -4.36
N GLY A 192 3.23 -18.19 -5.24
CA GLY A 192 2.27 -17.49 -6.08
C GLY A 192 2.47 -17.71 -7.57
N VAL A 193 1.39 -17.76 -8.36
CA VAL A 193 1.47 -17.77 -9.84
C VAL A 193 0.72 -16.56 -10.38
N ASN A 194 1.35 -15.77 -11.24
CA ASN A 194 0.64 -14.80 -12.06
C ASN A 194 0.29 -15.47 -13.39
N PRO A 195 -0.98 -15.87 -13.60
CA PRO A 195 -1.34 -16.63 -14.78
C PRO A 195 -1.26 -15.79 -16.04
N ALA A 196 -0.87 -16.41 -17.15
CA ALA A 196 -0.89 -15.82 -18.48
C ALA A 196 -2.32 -15.66 -19.02
N THR A 197 -3.32 -16.32 -18.42
CA THR A 197 -4.73 -16.25 -18.82
C THR A 197 -5.66 -15.81 -17.67
N ASP A 198 -6.71 -15.08 -18.02
CA ASP A 198 -7.76 -14.66 -17.06
C ASP A 198 -8.90 -15.69 -16.92
N SER A 199 -8.66 -16.95 -17.29
CA SER A 199 -9.68 -18.01 -17.24
C SER A 199 -9.89 -18.51 -15.81
N VAL A 200 -11.14 -18.45 -15.32
CA VAL A 200 -11.55 -19.02 -14.02
C VAL A 200 -11.16 -20.51 -13.94
N ALA A 201 -11.37 -21.29 -15.00
CA ALA A 201 -11.07 -22.72 -15.00
C ALA A 201 -9.56 -23.00 -14.93
N ALA A 202 -8.74 -22.19 -15.61
CA ALA A 202 -7.28 -22.28 -15.54
C ALA A 202 -6.80 -21.90 -14.14
N ALA A 203 -7.35 -20.82 -13.56
CA ALA A 203 -7.03 -20.39 -12.20
C ALA A 203 -7.35 -21.47 -11.17
N ILE A 204 -8.53 -22.10 -11.23
CA ILE A 204 -8.91 -23.22 -10.35
C ILE A 204 -7.94 -24.40 -10.48
N THR A 205 -7.50 -24.72 -11.70
CA THR A 205 -6.53 -25.79 -11.94
C THR A 205 -5.20 -25.49 -11.24
N LEU A 206 -4.70 -24.26 -11.35
CA LEU A 206 -3.48 -23.81 -10.66
C LEU A 206 -3.66 -23.78 -9.14
N ILE A 207 -4.82 -23.33 -8.64
CA ILE A 207 -5.14 -23.32 -7.20
C ILE A 207 -5.05 -24.74 -6.63
N HIS A 208 -5.69 -25.72 -7.28
CA HIS A 208 -5.63 -27.12 -6.83
C HIS A 208 -4.22 -27.72 -6.91
N MET A 209 -3.46 -27.39 -7.95
CA MET A 209 -2.07 -27.84 -8.07
C MET A 209 -1.22 -27.31 -6.90
N LEU A 210 -1.31 -26.02 -6.59
CA LEU A 210 -0.57 -25.41 -5.48
C LEU A 210 -1.00 -25.97 -4.13
N ASP A 211 -2.31 -26.14 -3.90
CA ASP A 211 -2.86 -26.75 -2.69
C ASP A 211 -2.38 -28.18 -2.49
N ALA A 212 -2.34 -28.98 -3.56
CA ALA A 212 -1.84 -30.36 -3.52
C ALA A 212 -0.36 -30.41 -3.14
N ILE A 213 0.48 -29.55 -3.72
CA ILE A 213 1.91 -29.48 -3.38
C ILE A 213 2.09 -29.09 -1.89
N ILE A 214 1.44 -28.03 -1.44
CA ILE A 214 1.54 -27.55 -0.05
C ILE A 214 1.08 -28.65 0.93
N THR A 215 -0.05 -29.29 0.64
CA THR A 215 -0.63 -30.31 1.53
C THR A 215 0.20 -31.59 1.54
N GLN A 216 0.63 -32.08 0.37
CA GLN A 216 1.40 -33.32 0.25
C GLN A 216 2.76 -33.25 0.97
N TYR A 217 3.42 -32.10 0.92
CA TYR A 217 4.73 -31.89 1.54
C TYR A 217 4.67 -31.14 2.87
N GLU A 218 3.46 -30.92 3.41
CA GLU A 218 3.21 -30.20 4.67
C GLU A 218 3.96 -28.85 4.75
N ILE A 219 4.02 -28.13 3.63
CA ILE A 219 4.79 -26.88 3.53
C ILE A 219 4.11 -25.80 4.39
N PRO A 220 4.81 -25.16 5.34
CA PRO A 220 4.23 -24.13 6.20
C PRO A 220 4.16 -22.77 5.48
N ALA A 221 3.52 -22.75 4.31
CA ALA A 221 3.33 -21.59 3.44
C ALA A 221 1.92 -21.57 2.87
N GLN A 222 1.56 -20.46 2.22
CA GLN A 222 0.28 -20.27 1.56
C GLN A 222 0.43 -20.09 0.06
N SER A 223 -0.60 -20.51 -0.69
CA SER A 223 -0.66 -20.30 -2.12
C SER A 223 -1.42 -19.03 -2.51
N CYS A 224 -1.16 -18.54 -3.73
CA CYS A 224 -1.96 -17.48 -4.34
C CYS A 224 -1.90 -17.60 -5.86
N VAL A 225 -3.05 -17.52 -6.55
CA VAL A 225 -3.08 -17.30 -8.00
C VAL A 225 -3.52 -15.87 -8.24
N LEU A 226 -2.63 -15.04 -8.80
CA LEU A 226 -2.77 -13.59 -8.89
C LEU A 226 -3.69 -13.16 -10.04
N THR A 227 -4.95 -13.62 -9.97
CA THR A 227 -6.02 -13.19 -10.86
C THR A 227 -6.74 -11.96 -10.31
N HIS A 228 -7.61 -11.36 -11.13
CA HIS A 228 -8.57 -10.39 -10.64
C HIS A 228 -9.41 -10.95 -9.48
N VAL A 229 -9.72 -10.11 -8.49
CA VAL A 229 -10.41 -10.50 -7.25
C VAL A 229 -11.74 -11.23 -7.50
N THR A 230 -12.49 -10.85 -8.53
CA THR A 230 -13.76 -11.50 -8.88
C THR A 230 -13.57 -12.92 -9.40
N THR A 231 -12.46 -13.21 -10.07
CA THR A 231 -12.08 -14.58 -10.47
C THR A 231 -11.81 -15.43 -9.23
N SER A 232 -11.17 -14.86 -8.21
CA SER A 232 -10.95 -15.54 -6.93
C SER A 232 -12.26 -15.81 -6.18
N ILE A 233 -13.18 -14.83 -6.12
CA ILE A 233 -14.53 -15.02 -5.54
C ILE A 233 -15.27 -16.16 -6.27
N GLU A 234 -15.27 -16.16 -7.59
CA GLU A 234 -15.91 -17.21 -8.38
C GLU A 234 -15.27 -18.58 -8.16
N ALA A 235 -13.94 -18.64 -8.07
CA ALA A 235 -13.23 -19.88 -7.73
C ALA A 235 -13.66 -20.42 -6.36
N ILE A 236 -13.79 -19.54 -5.36
CA ILE A 236 -14.29 -19.89 -4.02
C ILE A 236 -15.73 -20.41 -4.09
N ASN A 237 -16.62 -19.75 -4.84
CA ASN A 237 -18.00 -20.20 -5.03
C ASN A 237 -18.09 -21.59 -5.68
N ARG A 238 -17.11 -21.95 -6.50
CA ARG A 238 -16.97 -23.29 -7.10
C ARG A 238 -16.25 -24.30 -6.20
N GLY A 239 -15.90 -23.94 -4.97
CA GLY A 239 -15.27 -24.81 -3.98
C GLY A 239 -13.75 -24.94 -4.11
N ALA A 240 -13.08 -24.04 -4.84
CA ALA A 240 -11.64 -24.06 -4.96
C ALA A 240 -10.95 -23.69 -3.63
N PRO A 241 -9.83 -24.35 -3.27
CA PRO A 241 -9.13 -24.17 -2.00
C PRO A 241 -8.22 -22.92 -2.00
N VAL A 242 -8.82 -21.73 -2.15
CA VAL A 242 -8.09 -20.46 -2.18
C VAL A 242 -7.51 -20.13 -0.80
N ASP A 243 -6.21 -19.92 -0.73
CA ASP A 243 -5.51 -19.50 0.50
C ASP A 243 -5.51 -17.97 0.66
N LEU A 244 -4.83 -17.25 -0.24
CA LEU A 244 -4.85 -15.79 -0.30
C LEU A 244 -5.62 -15.31 -1.53
N VAL A 245 -6.30 -14.18 -1.39
CA VAL A 245 -6.94 -13.47 -2.51
C VAL A 245 -6.09 -12.27 -2.91
N PHE A 246 -5.65 -12.26 -4.16
CA PHE A 246 -4.87 -11.18 -4.74
C PHE A 246 -5.75 -10.08 -5.32
N GLN A 247 -5.29 -8.83 -5.26
CA GLN A 247 -5.81 -7.74 -6.08
C GLN A 247 -4.82 -6.58 -6.20
N SER A 248 -4.68 -6.01 -7.39
CA SER A 248 -4.04 -4.70 -7.57
C SER A 248 -4.96 -3.59 -7.10
N ILE A 249 -4.46 -2.68 -6.26
CA ILE A 249 -5.22 -1.56 -5.70
C ILE A 249 -4.51 -0.22 -5.95
N ALA A 250 -5.26 0.87 -5.88
CA ALA A 250 -4.79 2.23 -6.04
C ALA A 250 -5.36 3.17 -4.96
N GLY A 251 -4.77 4.36 -4.86
CA GLY A 251 -5.12 5.37 -3.86
C GLY A 251 -6.28 6.30 -4.23
N THR A 252 -6.99 6.04 -5.32
CA THR A 252 -8.17 6.83 -5.74
C THR A 252 -9.28 5.90 -6.22
N GLU A 253 -10.54 6.32 -6.00
CA GLU A 253 -11.75 5.62 -6.45
C GLU A 253 -11.70 5.41 -7.97
N ALA A 254 -11.35 6.45 -8.72
CA ALA A 254 -11.27 6.38 -10.17
C ALA A 254 -10.21 5.37 -10.67
N ALA A 255 -9.05 5.25 -10.01
CA ALA A 255 -8.04 4.28 -10.38
C ALA A 255 -8.47 2.85 -10.02
N ASN A 256 -9.09 2.64 -8.86
CA ASN A 256 -9.66 1.35 -8.46
C ASN A 256 -10.79 0.92 -9.41
N ALA A 257 -11.66 1.84 -9.82
CA ALA A 257 -12.70 1.58 -10.81
C ALA A 257 -12.09 1.19 -12.17
N GLY A 258 -10.96 1.79 -12.55
CA GLY A 258 -10.17 1.38 -13.72
C GLY A 258 -9.62 -0.05 -13.64
N PHE A 259 -9.36 -0.55 -12.43
CA PHE A 259 -9.05 -1.96 -12.18
C PHE A 259 -10.28 -2.86 -12.07
N GLY A 260 -11.51 -2.33 -12.17
CA GLY A 260 -12.73 -3.11 -12.05
C GLY A 260 -13.15 -3.42 -10.62
N ILE A 261 -12.65 -2.67 -9.64
CA ILE A 261 -12.91 -2.89 -8.20
C ILE A 261 -13.43 -1.64 -7.50
N ASN A 262 -14.03 -1.86 -6.33
CA ASN A 262 -14.31 -0.85 -5.31
C ASN A 262 -14.13 -1.47 -3.92
N LEU A 263 -14.21 -0.66 -2.86
CA LEU A 263 -14.00 -1.14 -1.48
C LEU A 263 -14.97 -2.26 -1.08
N ARG A 264 -16.19 -2.29 -1.62
CA ARG A 264 -17.19 -3.34 -1.33
C ARG A 264 -16.79 -4.69 -1.92
N ILE A 265 -16.25 -4.71 -3.14
CA ILE A 265 -15.76 -5.95 -3.77
C ILE A 265 -14.56 -6.51 -2.99
N LEU A 266 -13.67 -5.65 -2.48
CA LEU A 266 -12.54 -6.09 -1.65
C LEU A 266 -13.01 -6.70 -0.32
N GLU A 267 -14.06 -6.15 0.28
CA GLU A 267 -14.68 -6.69 1.49
C GLU A 267 -15.36 -8.04 1.23
N GLU A 268 -16.13 -8.16 0.14
CA GLU A 268 -16.73 -9.43 -0.30
C GLU A 268 -15.67 -10.52 -0.49
N ALA A 269 -14.56 -10.18 -1.14
CA ALA A 269 -13.45 -11.10 -1.37
C ALA A 269 -12.79 -11.57 -0.07
N ARG A 270 -12.57 -10.64 0.86
CA ARG A 270 -12.02 -10.95 2.19
C ARG A 270 -12.93 -11.89 2.96
N ASP A 271 -14.23 -11.64 2.93
CA ASP A 271 -15.22 -12.44 3.63
C ASP A 271 -15.37 -13.84 2.99
N ALA A 272 -15.37 -13.91 1.66
CA ALA A 272 -15.34 -15.17 0.91
C ALA A 272 -14.12 -16.03 1.28
N ALA A 273 -12.92 -15.44 1.28
CA ALA A 273 -11.69 -16.16 1.64
C ALA A 273 -11.68 -16.61 3.11
N ARG A 274 -12.16 -15.76 4.04
CA ARG A 274 -12.29 -16.12 5.46
C ARG A 274 -13.30 -17.25 5.70
N SER A 275 -14.35 -17.32 4.89
CA SER A 275 -15.37 -18.39 5.00
C SER A 275 -14.78 -19.80 4.82
N LEU A 276 -13.68 -19.93 4.08
CA LEU A 276 -12.96 -21.19 3.86
C LEU A 276 -12.21 -21.68 5.11
N LYS A 277 -11.91 -20.80 6.07
CA LYS A 277 -11.22 -21.13 7.34
C LYS A 277 -9.90 -21.90 7.16
N ARG A 278 -9.11 -21.52 6.15
CA ARG A 278 -7.86 -22.21 5.77
C ARG A 278 -6.61 -21.75 6.51
N GLY A 279 -6.68 -20.64 7.22
CA GLY A 279 -5.57 -20.12 8.01
C GLY A 279 -5.42 -20.86 9.34
N ALA A 280 -4.35 -21.63 9.50
CA ALA A 280 -4.08 -22.40 10.72
C ALA A 280 -3.57 -21.55 11.90
N VAL A 281 -3.00 -20.38 11.61
CA VAL A 281 -2.35 -19.47 12.58
C VAL A 281 -3.10 -18.14 12.70
N GLY A 282 -3.75 -17.68 11.63
CA GLY A 282 -4.50 -16.42 11.62
C GLY A 282 -5.42 -16.28 10.42
N ASN A 283 -5.99 -15.09 10.24
CA ASN A 283 -7.05 -14.81 9.26
C ASN A 283 -6.73 -13.61 8.33
N ASN A 284 -5.44 -13.30 8.14
CA ASN A 284 -5.00 -12.35 7.13
C ASN A 284 -5.00 -13.05 5.76
N VAL A 285 -6.00 -12.76 4.93
CA VAL A 285 -6.29 -13.49 3.68
C VAL A 285 -6.09 -12.68 2.41
N MET A 286 -5.89 -11.36 2.53
CA MET A 286 -5.73 -10.47 1.37
C MET A 286 -4.26 -10.29 1.02
N TYR A 287 -3.96 -10.33 -0.27
CA TYR A 287 -2.66 -9.97 -0.82
C TYR A 287 -2.84 -8.85 -1.84
N PHE A 288 -2.47 -7.63 -1.46
CA PHE A 288 -2.55 -6.48 -2.35
C PHE A 288 -1.21 -6.16 -2.99
N GLU A 289 -1.24 -5.74 -4.26
CA GLU A 289 -0.13 -5.04 -4.91
C GLU A 289 -0.53 -3.59 -5.20
N THR A 290 0.39 -2.68 -4.88
CA THR A 290 0.27 -1.24 -5.16
C THR A 290 1.27 -0.82 -6.23
N GLY A 291 1.36 0.47 -6.53
CA GLY A 291 2.30 0.97 -7.49
C GLY A 291 2.12 2.46 -7.72
N GLN A 292 3.20 3.21 -7.51
CA GLN A 292 3.24 4.67 -7.60
C GLN A 292 2.72 5.23 -8.94
N GLY A 293 2.89 4.49 -10.04
CA GLY A 293 2.43 4.89 -11.37
C GLY A 293 0.95 4.65 -11.66
N SER A 294 0.28 3.81 -10.88
CA SER A 294 -1.07 3.30 -11.19
C SER A 294 -2.09 4.40 -11.47
N ALA A 295 -2.23 5.36 -10.55
CA ALA A 295 -3.20 6.44 -10.68
C ALA A 295 -2.91 7.39 -11.85
N LEU A 296 -1.63 7.64 -12.15
CA LEU A 296 -1.24 8.47 -13.31
C LEU A 296 -1.56 7.75 -14.61
N SER A 297 -1.17 6.48 -14.74
CA SER A 297 -1.45 5.66 -15.93
C SER A 297 -2.94 5.50 -16.21
N ALA A 298 -3.76 5.46 -15.16
CA ALA A 298 -5.22 5.43 -15.26
C ALA A 298 -5.87 6.81 -15.50
N ASN A 299 -5.08 7.89 -15.64
CA ASN A 299 -5.56 9.27 -15.68
C ASN A 299 -6.51 9.63 -14.51
N ALA A 300 -6.21 9.08 -13.34
CA ALA A 300 -7.06 9.08 -12.16
C ALA A 300 -6.29 9.58 -10.91
N HIS A 301 -5.24 10.37 -11.11
CA HIS A 301 -4.39 10.90 -10.05
C HIS A 301 -4.89 12.23 -9.48
N HIS A 302 -5.84 12.91 -10.12
CA HIS A 302 -6.41 14.17 -9.63
C HIS A 302 -5.36 15.24 -9.27
N ASP A 303 -4.31 15.40 -10.08
CA ASP A 303 -3.16 16.29 -9.84
C ASP A 303 -2.35 15.98 -8.56
N LEU A 304 -2.54 14.81 -7.96
CA LEU A 304 -1.72 14.33 -6.86
C LEU A 304 -0.43 13.72 -7.39
N ASP A 305 0.65 13.91 -6.65
CA ASP A 305 1.89 13.22 -6.93
C ASP A 305 1.78 11.72 -6.67
N GLN A 306 2.66 10.96 -7.33
CA GLN A 306 2.70 9.50 -7.27
C GLN A 306 2.87 8.96 -5.84
N GLN A 307 3.66 9.63 -5.00
CA GLN A 307 3.93 9.18 -3.64
C GLN A 307 2.71 9.36 -2.73
N THR A 308 1.95 10.44 -2.90
CA THR A 308 0.70 10.67 -2.17
C THR A 308 -0.39 9.68 -2.60
N CYS A 309 -0.52 9.41 -3.91
CA CYS A 309 -1.43 8.36 -4.40
C CYS A 309 -1.05 6.98 -3.83
N GLU A 310 0.23 6.65 -3.79
CA GLU A 310 0.72 5.39 -3.25
C GLU A 310 0.41 5.24 -1.75
N ALA A 311 0.65 6.28 -0.95
CA ALA A 311 0.32 6.26 0.48
C ALA A 311 -1.18 5.99 0.70
N ARG A 312 -2.04 6.60 -0.12
CA ARG A 312 -3.49 6.40 -0.07
C ARG A 312 -3.91 4.96 -0.43
N ALA A 313 -3.18 4.29 -1.33
CA ALA A 313 -3.41 2.88 -1.61
C ALA A 313 -3.16 2.00 -0.36
N TYR A 314 -2.22 2.38 0.51
CA TYR A 314 -2.00 1.68 1.78
C TYR A 314 -3.18 1.82 2.76
N ALA A 315 -3.96 2.90 2.68
CA ALA A 315 -5.19 3.01 3.47
C ALA A 315 -6.26 2.02 3.00
N VAL A 316 -6.37 1.78 1.69
CA VAL A 316 -7.22 0.73 1.11
C VAL A 316 -6.78 -0.65 1.61
N ALA A 317 -5.47 -0.94 1.59
CA ALA A 317 -4.93 -2.21 2.06
C ALA A 317 -5.12 -2.47 3.57
N ARG A 318 -5.19 -1.41 4.37
CA ARG A 318 -5.32 -1.50 5.84
C ARG A 318 -6.72 -1.89 6.29
N LYS A 319 -7.75 -1.60 5.49
CA LYS A 319 -9.17 -1.85 5.82
C LYS A 319 -9.49 -3.35 5.86
#